data_AF-A0A4R5P1W7-F1
#
_entry.id   AF-A0A4R5P1W7-F1
#
_cell.length_a   1.000
_cell.length_b   1.000
_cell.length_c   1.000
_cell.angle_alpha   90.00
_cell.angle_beta   90.00
_cell.angle_gamma   90.00
#
_symmetry.space_group_name_H-M   'P 1'
#
loop_
_entity.id
_entity.type
_entity.pdbx_description
1 polymer ?
#
loop_
_entity_poly.entity_id
_entity_poly.type
_entity_poly.pdbx_seq_one_letter_code
_entity_poly.pdbx_strand_id
1 'polypeptide(L)'
;MLTEQKRKKRMFFSFSFILILVCSVFLTGCGGVQSELIPARNLELKKLPEKSKEAYLELSSLLDDDGKLILEKEIKHISKQDELRTFIDSRLFIQRNYVKLVKLLPEHEVVSLKKEFQKFKSTDLQKTDQMLTQRLNDFNILLSTNAQTQNMYIALLKSLQEEESIHLKHSVVQCKNQSEIDELLESKLPKKLKLVDKNIQKKLARLSDSDRIKIITSARKAEGLPHSVRHYASVADVGSHGSTQVKDEFQDKNKEDDTILFYSDQVMDIDILLDEKLQEPTEHKDDWGDKLPLQGENRKRFLMLIMEFGHADQKVLKELFDKAEEESIYNFLSVYETGFNKSERVELLATLIYLYKGWPSLTLKLCNNPTALSMGDKFTIFKKTTKNQLNLLTQLDAVLSV
;
A
#
# COMPACT_ATOMS: atom_id res chain seq x y z
N MET A 1 -3.11 -50.91 -5.60
CA MET A 1 -3.96 -49.71 -5.79
C MET A 1 -3.19 -48.37 -5.68
N LEU A 2 -1.86 -48.35 -5.77
CA LEU A 2 -1.03 -47.12 -5.79
C LEU A 2 -0.33 -46.88 -7.15
N THR A 3 -0.75 -47.60 -8.18
CA THR A 3 -0.04 -47.67 -9.47
C THR A 3 -0.83 -47.13 -10.67
N GLU A 4 -2.12 -46.80 -10.53
CA GLU A 4 -2.90 -46.15 -11.58
C GLU A 4 -2.81 -44.61 -11.57
N GLN A 5 -2.69 -43.98 -10.39
CA GLN A 5 -2.56 -42.52 -10.31
C GLN A 5 -1.21 -41.99 -10.83
N LYS A 6 -0.14 -42.79 -10.75
CA LYS A 6 1.19 -42.44 -11.30
C LYS A 6 1.35 -42.75 -12.79
N ARG A 7 0.44 -43.52 -13.41
CA ARG A 7 0.48 -43.86 -14.85
C ARG A 7 -0.24 -42.88 -15.76
N LYS A 8 -1.03 -41.94 -15.23
CA LYS A 8 -1.54 -40.77 -15.98
C LYS A 8 -0.51 -39.62 -16.13
N LYS A 9 0.72 -39.78 -15.61
CA LYS A 9 1.81 -38.78 -15.71
C LYS A 9 2.71 -38.93 -16.96
N ARG A 10 2.34 -39.71 -17.98
CA ARG A 10 3.10 -39.79 -19.24
C ARG A 10 2.19 -39.87 -20.46
N MET A 11 2.09 -38.73 -21.13
CA MET A 11 1.93 -38.48 -22.56
C MET A 11 1.03 -37.26 -22.71
N PHE A 12 1.62 -36.10 -22.98
CA PHE A 12 1.09 -35.03 -23.85
C PHE A 12 1.97 -33.78 -23.67
N PHE A 13 3.21 -33.81 -24.17
CA PHE A 13 3.95 -32.60 -24.63
C PHE A 13 5.26 -32.96 -25.34
N SER A 14 5.27 -34.03 -26.12
CA SER A 14 6.37 -34.33 -27.02
C SER A 14 5.77 -34.73 -28.36
N PHE A 15 5.63 -33.77 -29.28
CA PHE A 15 5.91 -33.91 -30.72
C PHE A 15 5.32 -32.81 -31.63
N SER A 16 4.45 -31.90 -31.15
CA SER A 16 3.74 -30.97 -32.07
C SER A 16 4.18 -29.50 -32.03
N PHE A 17 5.04 -29.07 -31.10
CA PHE A 17 5.41 -27.64 -31.00
C PHE A 17 6.61 -27.22 -31.87
N ILE A 18 7.43 -28.17 -32.32
CA ILE A 18 8.63 -27.87 -33.11
C ILE A 18 8.31 -27.64 -34.61
N LEU A 19 7.15 -28.09 -35.10
CA LEU A 19 6.78 -27.93 -36.52
C LEU A 19 6.09 -26.59 -36.86
N ILE A 20 5.58 -25.85 -35.88
CA ILE A 20 4.95 -24.52 -36.11
C ILE A 20 5.96 -23.37 -35.90
N LEU A 21 7.10 -23.66 -35.27
CA LEU A 21 8.18 -22.69 -35.02
C LEU A 21 8.98 -22.32 -36.28
N VAL A 22 8.82 -23.06 -37.38
CA VAL A 22 9.55 -22.85 -38.64
C VAL A 22 8.76 -22.01 -39.67
N CYS A 23 7.46 -21.77 -39.47
CA CYS A 23 6.65 -21.00 -40.42
C CYS A 23 6.30 -19.55 -40.02
N SER A 24 6.63 -19.09 -38.81
CA SER A 24 6.27 -17.74 -38.33
C SER A 24 7.44 -16.75 -38.22
N VAL A 25 8.65 -17.13 -38.66
CA VAL A 25 9.82 -16.23 -38.73
C VAL A 25 9.67 -15.15 -39.83
N PHE A 26 8.63 -15.21 -40.66
CA PHE A 26 8.33 -14.16 -41.63
C PHE A 26 6.89 -13.68 -41.45
N LEU A 27 6.74 -12.47 -40.86
CA LEU A 27 5.75 -11.42 -41.17
C LEU A 27 5.18 -10.73 -39.91
N THR A 28 5.49 -9.43 -39.79
CA THR A 28 4.82 -8.35 -39.02
C THR A 28 5.03 -8.39 -37.49
N GLY A 29 5.34 -7.31 -36.78
CA GLY A 29 5.38 -5.88 -37.05
C GLY A 29 5.12 -5.14 -35.73
N CYS A 30 5.79 -4.01 -35.50
CA CYS A 30 5.73 -3.09 -34.35
C CYS A 30 4.50 -3.12 -33.42
N GLY A 31 4.75 -3.03 -32.11
CA GLY A 31 3.72 -2.69 -31.11
C GLY A 31 4.22 -2.73 -29.66
N GLY A 32 5.12 -1.81 -29.29
CA GLY A 32 5.46 -1.56 -27.89
C GLY A 32 4.35 -0.76 -27.20
N VAL A 33 3.85 -1.25 -26.06
CA VAL A 33 2.89 -0.53 -25.24
C VAL A 33 3.34 -0.59 -23.78
N GLN A 34 3.95 0.50 -23.31
CA GLN A 34 4.09 0.84 -21.89
C GLN A 34 4.28 2.36 -21.70
N SER A 35 3.48 3.19 -22.40
CA SER A 35 3.68 4.66 -22.41
C SER A 35 2.53 5.50 -21.86
N GLU A 36 1.50 4.92 -21.25
CA GLU A 36 0.27 5.65 -20.89
C GLU A 36 0.24 6.29 -19.49
N LEU A 37 1.26 6.12 -18.65
CA LEU A 37 1.37 6.79 -17.35
C LEU A 37 2.26 8.05 -17.37
N ILE A 38 2.94 8.32 -18.48
CA ILE A 38 3.70 9.56 -18.68
C ILE A 38 2.77 10.55 -19.38
N PRO A 39 2.54 11.77 -18.84
CA PRO A 39 1.75 12.78 -19.53
C PRO A 39 2.20 12.91 -20.98
N ALA A 40 1.28 12.72 -21.93
CA ALA A 40 1.56 12.67 -23.37
C ALA A 40 2.33 13.90 -23.91
N ARG A 41 2.38 14.98 -23.12
CA ARG A 41 3.03 16.26 -23.41
C ARG A 41 4.55 16.31 -23.23
N ASN A 42 5.19 15.31 -22.65
CA ASN A 42 6.64 15.36 -22.41
C ASN A 42 7.43 14.34 -23.24
N LEU A 43 7.85 14.79 -24.43
CA LEU A 43 8.59 13.98 -25.41
C LEU A 43 9.95 13.50 -24.89
N GLU A 44 10.60 14.24 -23.99
CA GLU A 44 11.90 13.85 -23.42
C GLU A 44 11.76 12.78 -22.33
N LEU A 45 10.72 12.85 -21.49
CA LEU A 45 10.39 11.79 -20.52
C LEU A 45 10.17 10.41 -21.19
N LYS A 46 9.55 10.39 -22.37
CA LYS A 46 9.33 9.14 -23.12
C LYS A 46 10.62 8.47 -23.60
N LYS A 47 11.67 9.25 -23.81
CA LYS A 47 12.98 8.80 -24.30
C LYS A 47 13.92 8.34 -23.17
N LEU A 48 13.55 8.55 -21.91
CA LEU A 48 14.34 8.09 -20.76
C LEU A 48 14.35 6.55 -20.65
N PRO A 49 15.39 5.96 -20.03
CA PRO A 49 15.38 4.56 -19.65
C PRO A 49 14.25 4.23 -18.66
N GLU A 50 13.77 2.98 -18.64
CA GLU A 50 12.66 2.54 -17.77
C GLU A 50 12.89 2.85 -16.29
N LYS A 51 14.11 2.63 -15.79
CA LYS A 51 14.49 2.97 -14.40
C LYS A 51 14.23 4.44 -14.05
N SER A 52 14.45 5.35 -14.99
CA SER A 52 14.23 6.78 -14.79
C SER A 52 12.75 7.17 -14.90
N LYS A 53 11.96 6.42 -15.66
CA LYS A 53 10.50 6.55 -15.69
C LYS A 53 9.88 6.06 -14.38
N GLU A 54 10.34 4.93 -13.85
CA GLU A 54 9.96 4.43 -12.53
C GLU A 54 10.26 5.46 -11.42
N ALA A 55 11.46 6.04 -11.44
CA ALA A 55 11.84 7.09 -10.50
C ALA A 55 10.93 8.33 -10.61
N TYR A 56 10.53 8.73 -11.82
CA TYR A 56 9.56 9.80 -12.03
C TYR A 56 8.17 9.46 -11.47
N LEU A 57 7.68 8.25 -11.73
CA LEU A 57 6.37 7.80 -11.24
C LEU A 57 6.35 7.75 -9.71
N GLU A 58 7.42 7.24 -9.11
CA GLU A 58 7.58 7.26 -7.65
C GLU A 58 7.60 8.69 -7.11
N LEU A 59 8.40 9.58 -7.70
CA LEU A 59 8.44 10.99 -7.30
C LEU A 59 7.06 11.64 -7.38
N SER A 60 6.32 11.40 -8.47
CA SER A 60 4.96 11.91 -8.67
C SER A 60 3.99 11.38 -7.60
N SER A 61 4.13 10.12 -7.18
CA SER A 61 3.31 9.52 -6.12
C SER A 61 3.56 10.10 -4.72
N LEU A 62 4.75 10.68 -4.50
CA LEU A 62 5.15 11.30 -3.23
C LEU A 62 4.78 12.79 -3.13
N LEU A 63 4.22 13.37 -4.18
CA LEU A 63 3.84 14.78 -4.27
C LEU A 63 2.33 14.96 -4.16
N ASP A 64 1.90 16.07 -3.57
CA ASP A 64 0.53 16.56 -3.68
C ASP A 64 0.28 17.11 -5.09
N ASP A 65 -0.98 17.44 -5.39
CA ASP A 65 -1.36 17.86 -6.74
C ASP A 65 -0.66 19.16 -7.16
N ASP A 66 -0.43 20.09 -6.23
CA ASP A 66 0.36 21.29 -6.46
C ASP A 66 1.83 20.95 -6.77
N GLY A 67 2.43 20.03 -6.01
CA GLY A 67 3.77 19.53 -6.22
C GLY A 67 3.94 18.84 -7.56
N LYS A 68 2.95 18.04 -8.00
CA LYS A 68 2.93 17.43 -9.34
C LYS A 68 2.90 18.48 -10.44
N LEU A 69 2.07 19.53 -10.30
CA LEU A 69 2.01 20.62 -11.27
C LEU A 69 3.33 21.39 -11.36
N ILE A 70 4.01 21.62 -10.23
CA ILE A 70 5.34 22.23 -10.19
C ILE A 70 6.36 21.33 -10.90
N LEU A 71 6.40 20.04 -10.56
CA LEU A 71 7.29 19.06 -11.17
C LEU A 71 7.12 19.01 -12.69
N GLU A 72 5.89 19.00 -13.18
CA GLU A 72 5.60 19.00 -14.62
C GLU A 72 6.08 20.28 -15.33
N LYS A 73 5.98 21.44 -14.67
CA LYS A 73 6.50 22.71 -15.22
C LYS A 73 8.02 22.67 -15.29
N GLU A 74 8.68 22.19 -14.24
CA GLU A 74 10.15 22.13 -14.16
C GLU A 74 10.73 21.18 -15.21
N ILE A 75 10.16 19.99 -15.34
CA ILE A 75 10.62 19.01 -16.32
C ILE A 75 10.46 19.51 -17.77
N LYS A 76 9.42 20.30 -18.08
CA LYS A 76 9.23 20.87 -19.43
C LYS A 76 10.37 21.78 -19.88
N HIS A 77 11.12 22.35 -18.93
CA HIS A 77 12.24 23.24 -19.25
C HIS A 77 13.58 22.50 -19.40
N ILE A 78 13.62 21.19 -19.18
CA ILE A 78 14.84 20.39 -19.29
C ILE A 78 14.84 19.62 -20.62
N SER A 79 15.63 20.12 -21.57
CA SER A 79 15.67 19.57 -22.93
C SER A 79 16.66 18.43 -23.12
N LYS A 80 17.64 18.25 -22.21
CA LYS A 80 18.64 17.17 -22.30
C LYS A 80 18.26 16.02 -21.39
N GLN A 81 18.36 14.79 -21.91
CA GLN A 81 17.96 13.57 -21.20
C GLN A 81 18.78 13.30 -19.94
N ASP A 82 20.11 13.50 -19.99
CA ASP A 82 20.97 13.27 -18.83
C ASP A 82 20.72 14.29 -17.70
N GLU A 83 20.45 15.55 -18.07
CA GLU A 83 20.08 16.60 -17.13
C GLU A 83 18.71 16.27 -16.50
N LEU A 84 17.76 15.82 -17.31
CA LEU A 84 16.43 15.42 -16.85
C LEU A 84 16.49 14.23 -15.89
N ARG A 85 17.27 13.21 -16.22
CA ARG A 85 17.50 12.05 -15.36
C ARG A 85 18.09 12.48 -14.02
N THR A 86 19.16 13.27 -14.05
CA THR A 86 19.84 13.76 -12.84
C THR A 86 18.90 14.58 -11.97
N PHE A 87 18.05 15.40 -12.59
CA PHE A 87 17.03 16.18 -11.91
C PHE A 87 15.99 15.29 -11.21
N ILE A 88 15.42 14.30 -11.92
CA ILE A 88 14.45 13.35 -11.35
C ILE A 88 15.05 12.60 -10.18
N ASP A 89 16.25 12.03 -10.35
CA ASP A 89 16.93 11.24 -9.32
C ASP A 89 17.20 12.10 -8.06
N SER A 90 17.72 13.32 -8.25
CA SER A 90 17.99 14.25 -7.15
C SER A 90 16.71 14.70 -6.44
N ARG A 91 15.66 15.02 -7.20
CA ARG A 91 14.38 15.46 -6.63
C ARG A 91 13.68 14.33 -5.88
N LEU A 92 13.73 13.11 -6.40
CA LEU A 92 13.22 11.92 -5.71
C LEU A 92 13.96 11.66 -4.40
N PHE A 93 15.29 11.77 -4.40
CA PHE A 93 16.08 11.63 -3.18
C PHE A 93 15.68 12.64 -2.11
N ILE A 94 15.60 13.93 -2.48
CA ILE A 94 15.17 15.02 -1.60
C ILE A 94 13.75 14.78 -1.08
N GLN A 95 12.82 14.38 -1.95
CA GLN A 95 11.42 14.14 -1.56
C GLN A 95 11.30 12.96 -0.59
N ARG A 96 12.06 11.87 -0.79
CA ARG A 96 12.10 10.75 0.16
C ARG A 96 12.62 11.18 1.52
N ASN A 97 13.69 12.00 1.55
CA ASN A 97 14.24 12.53 2.79
C ASN A 97 13.24 13.45 3.51
N TYR A 98 12.53 14.30 2.76
CA TYR A 98 11.47 15.14 3.29
C TYR A 98 10.34 14.31 3.93
N VAL A 99 9.78 13.34 3.20
CA VAL A 99 8.70 12.48 3.69
C VAL A 99 9.14 11.69 4.92
N LYS A 100 10.39 11.21 4.92
CA LYS A 100 10.97 10.51 6.08
C LYS A 100 11.07 11.43 7.28
N LEU A 101 11.58 12.64 7.12
CA LEU A 101 11.73 13.61 8.20
C LEU A 101 10.39 14.06 8.76
N VAL A 102 9.38 14.32 7.92
CA VAL A 102 8.01 14.68 8.35
C VAL A 102 7.42 13.65 9.31
N LYS A 103 7.72 12.36 9.14
CA LYS A 103 7.24 11.31 10.07
C LYS A 103 7.90 11.34 11.43
N LEU A 104 9.06 11.99 11.57
CA LEU A 104 9.90 11.96 12.76
C LEU A 104 9.78 13.23 13.62
N LEU A 105 9.05 14.24 13.13
CA LEU A 105 8.95 15.55 13.76
C LEU A 105 7.58 15.77 14.43
N PRO A 106 7.53 16.55 15.52
CA PRO A 106 6.29 17.11 16.07
C PRO A 106 5.54 17.97 15.03
N GLU A 107 4.22 18.10 15.21
CA GLU A 107 3.35 18.74 14.23
C GLU A 107 3.73 20.21 13.96
N HIS A 108 4.09 20.99 14.99
CA HIS A 108 4.52 22.39 14.77
C HIS A 108 5.83 22.50 13.95
N GLU A 109 6.75 21.54 14.09
CA GLU A 109 7.98 21.47 13.29
C GLU A 109 7.68 21.02 11.87
N VAL A 110 6.70 20.12 11.67
CA VAL A 110 6.22 19.72 10.34
C VAL A 110 5.67 20.92 9.58
N VAL A 111 4.83 21.75 10.22
CA VAL A 111 4.30 22.97 9.60
C VAL A 111 5.43 23.92 9.19
N SER A 112 6.42 24.09 10.06
CA SER A 112 7.58 24.95 9.81
C SER A 112 8.45 24.42 8.66
N LEU A 113 8.73 23.11 8.66
CA LEU A 113 9.47 22.42 7.62
C LEU A 113 8.74 22.48 6.28
N LYS A 114 7.41 22.30 6.25
CA LYS A 114 6.60 22.41 5.01
C LYS A 114 6.71 23.79 4.40
N LYS A 115 6.60 24.86 5.22
CA LYS A 115 6.78 26.25 4.76
C LYS A 115 8.19 26.50 4.22
N GLU A 116 9.21 25.92 4.83
CA GLU A 116 10.60 26.04 4.37
C GLU A 116 10.80 25.27 3.06
N PHE A 117 10.29 24.04 3.00
CA PHE A 117 10.38 23.16 1.84
C PHE A 117 9.69 23.75 0.60
N GLN A 118 8.52 24.39 0.77
CA GLN A 118 7.79 25.07 -0.30
C GLN A 118 8.48 26.34 -0.82
N LYS A 119 9.37 26.96 -0.04
CA LYS A 119 10.13 28.15 -0.48
C LYS A 119 11.28 27.81 -1.43
N PHE A 120 11.75 26.56 -1.44
CA PHE A 120 12.85 26.17 -2.31
C PHE A 120 12.38 26.00 -3.75
N LYS A 121 12.97 26.80 -4.64
CA LYS A 121 12.86 26.62 -6.09
C LYS A 121 13.69 25.40 -6.53
N SER A 122 13.39 24.83 -7.68
CA SER A 122 14.17 23.77 -8.35
C SER A 122 15.66 24.07 -8.50
N THR A 123 16.08 25.33 -8.41
CA THR A 123 17.48 25.74 -8.54
C THR A 123 18.32 25.56 -7.26
N ASP A 124 17.71 25.29 -6.11
CA ASP A 124 18.40 25.18 -4.81
C ASP A 124 18.42 23.74 -4.24
N LEU A 125 18.26 22.71 -5.10
CA LEU A 125 18.20 21.30 -4.66
C LEU A 125 19.33 20.90 -3.72
N GLN A 126 20.56 21.36 -3.96
CA GLN A 126 21.71 21.06 -3.10
C GLN A 126 21.56 21.64 -1.69
N LYS A 127 21.04 22.87 -1.54
CA LYS A 127 20.82 23.47 -0.22
C LYS A 127 19.69 22.76 0.53
N THR A 128 18.62 22.42 -0.18
CA THR A 128 17.50 21.64 0.38
C THR A 128 17.99 20.28 0.86
N ASP A 129 18.82 19.60 0.06
CA ASP A 129 19.40 18.31 0.42
C ASP A 129 20.28 18.41 1.67
N GLN A 130 21.17 19.41 1.73
CA GLN A 130 22.02 19.65 2.90
C GLN A 130 21.19 19.90 4.17
N MET A 131 20.15 20.74 4.09
CA MET A 131 19.26 21.03 5.21
C MET A 131 18.52 19.78 5.69
N LEU A 132 17.95 18.99 4.79
CA LEU A 132 17.24 17.75 5.14
C LEU A 132 18.19 16.71 5.73
N THR A 133 19.36 16.54 5.13
CA THR A 133 20.38 15.59 5.59
C THR A 133 20.87 15.96 6.98
N GLN A 134 21.13 17.25 7.23
CA GLN A 134 21.52 17.72 8.56
C GLN A 134 20.45 17.40 9.61
N ARG A 135 19.18 17.67 9.33
CA ARG A 135 18.09 17.34 10.27
C ARG A 135 17.87 15.84 10.44
N LEU A 136 18.07 15.04 9.40
CA LEU A 136 17.98 13.58 9.48
C LEU A 136 19.14 12.97 10.29
N ASN A 137 20.32 13.61 10.30
CA ASN A 137 21.45 13.16 11.10
C ASN A 137 21.16 13.20 12.60
N ASP A 138 20.32 14.12 13.08
CA ASP A 138 19.85 14.15 14.46
C ASP A 138 19.12 12.85 14.85
N PHE A 139 18.58 12.11 13.87
CA PHE A 139 17.87 10.85 14.07
C PHE A 139 18.67 9.62 13.63
N ASN A 140 19.98 9.73 13.37
CA ASN A 140 20.77 8.63 12.80
C ASN A 140 20.67 7.32 13.62
N ILE A 141 20.73 7.40 14.95
CA ILE A 141 20.61 6.25 15.85
C ILE A 141 19.22 5.62 15.69
N LEU A 142 18.15 6.42 15.79
CA LEU A 142 16.78 5.95 15.59
C LEU A 142 16.61 5.28 14.22
N LEU A 143 17.15 5.89 13.16
CA LEU A 143 17.05 5.38 11.79
C LEU A 143 17.86 4.10 11.54
N SER A 144 18.85 3.81 12.38
CA SER A 144 19.61 2.56 12.36
C SER A 144 18.95 1.43 13.15
N THR A 145 17.92 1.73 13.95
CA THR A 145 17.19 0.71 14.73
C THR A 145 16.26 -0.14 13.85
N ASN A 146 15.72 -1.23 14.41
CA ASN A 146 14.74 -2.05 13.72
C ASN A 146 13.42 -1.29 13.46
N ALA A 147 12.63 -1.78 12.49
CA ALA A 147 11.37 -1.14 12.10
C ALA A 147 10.34 -1.06 13.25
N GLN A 148 10.38 -1.99 14.21
CA GLN A 148 9.47 -1.98 15.36
C GLN A 148 9.74 -0.77 16.26
N THR A 149 11.00 -0.48 16.58
CA THR A 149 11.41 0.68 17.37
C THR A 149 11.02 1.98 16.66
N GLN A 150 11.33 2.11 15.35
CA GLN A 150 10.97 3.28 14.56
C GLN A 150 9.46 3.52 14.53
N ASN A 151 8.67 2.48 14.28
CA ASN A 151 7.21 2.61 14.22
C ASN A 151 6.58 2.92 15.59
N MET A 152 7.18 2.43 16.69
CA MET A 152 6.74 2.77 18.03
C MET A 152 7.00 4.24 18.36
N TYR A 153 8.17 4.76 17.99
CA TYR A 153 8.48 6.19 18.12
C TYR A 153 7.45 7.05 17.36
N ILE A 154 7.18 6.74 16.09
CA ILE A 154 6.23 7.50 15.26
C ILE A 154 4.83 7.49 15.90
N ALA A 155 4.37 6.33 16.38
CA ALA A 155 3.05 6.23 16.97
C ALA A 155 2.94 6.97 18.31
N LEU A 156 3.98 6.89 19.15
CA LEU A 156 4.05 7.67 20.38
C LEU A 156 4.05 9.16 20.06
N LEU A 157 4.96 9.63 19.19
CA LEU A 157 5.09 11.03 18.79
C LEU A 157 3.74 11.64 18.36
N LYS A 158 2.94 10.90 17.59
CA LYS A 158 1.62 11.33 17.09
C LYS A 158 0.47 11.18 18.09
N SER A 159 0.66 10.44 19.18
CA SER A 159 -0.35 10.23 20.23
C SER A 159 -0.14 11.14 21.44
N LEU A 160 1.01 11.81 21.51
CA LEU A 160 1.40 12.70 22.59
C LEU A 160 0.85 14.11 22.38
N GLN A 161 0.65 14.84 23.49
CA GLN A 161 0.42 16.28 23.42
C GLN A 161 1.70 16.99 22.94
N GLU A 162 1.57 18.22 22.44
CA GLU A 162 2.66 18.96 21.78
C GLU A 162 3.93 19.06 22.64
N GLU A 163 3.79 19.43 23.92
CA GLU A 163 4.95 19.55 24.82
C GLU A 163 5.64 18.20 25.06
N GLU A 164 4.84 17.13 25.19
CA GLU A 164 5.36 15.78 25.40
C GLU A 164 6.03 15.23 24.13
N SER A 165 5.51 15.57 22.94
CA SER A 165 6.07 15.14 21.65
C SER A 165 7.41 15.83 21.38
N ILE A 166 7.53 17.13 21.70
CA ILE A 166 8.79 17.88 21.69
C ILE A 166 9.81 17.22 22.62
N HIS A 167 9.42 16.94 23.86
CA HIS A 167 10.30 16.31 24.83
C HIS A 167 10.73 14.92 24.37
N LEU A 168 9.81 14.13 23.79
CA LEU A 168 10.13 12.81 23.25
C LEU A 168 11.16 12.90 22.13
N LYS A 169 10.96 13.80 21.15
CA LYS A 169 11.91 14.03 20.05
C LYS A 169 13.30 14.37 20.60
N HIS A 170 13.38 15.34 21.52
CA HIS A 170 14.65 15.76 22.14
C HIS A 170 15.33 14.61 22.88
N SER A 171 14.57 13.79 23.61
CA SER A 171 15.11 12.66 24.36
C SER A 171 15.65 11.58 23.42
N VAL A 172 14.94 11.28 22.33
CA VAL A 172 15.37 10.26 21.35
C VAL A 172 16.63 10.69 20.60
N VAL A 173 16.74 11.96 20.22
CA VAL A 173 17.94 12.51 19.56
C VAL A 173 19.18 12.42 20.46
N GLN A 174 19.00 12.39 21.79
CA GLN A 174 20.10 12.29 22.75
C GLN A 174 20.52 10.84 23.07
N CYS A 175 19.73 9.85 22.67
CA CYS A 175 20.06 8.44 22.89
C CYS A 175 21.30 8.01 22.08
N LYS A 176 22.17 7.21 22.68
CA LYS A 176 23.44 6.77 22.09
C LYS A 176 23.33 5.46 21.33
N ASN A 177 22.31 4.65 21.63
CA ASN A 177 22.12 3.33 21.08
C ASN A 177 20.64 2.92 21.07
N GLN A 178 20.34 1.80 20.42
CA GLN A 178 18.98 1.29 20.33
C GLN A 178 18.36 0.94 21.70
N SER A 179 19.13 0.38 22.65
CA SER A 179 18.59 -0.02 23.96
C SER A 179 18.04 1.17 24.73
N GLU A 180 18.76 2.29 24.72
CA GLU A 180 18.32 3.55 25.35
C GLU A 180 17.03 4.08 24.71
N ILE A 181 16.88 3.94 23.39
CA ILE A 181 15.65 4.32 22.68
C ILE A 181 14.51 3.39 23.10
N ASP A 182 14.71 2.07 23.07
CA ASP A 182 13.68 1.10 23.41
C ASP A 182 13.19 1.29 24.85
N GLU A 183 14.10 1.50 25.81
CA GLU A 183 13.78 1.83 27.21
C GLU A 183 13.00 3.15 27.34
N LEU A 184 13.42 4.19 26.62
CA LEU A 184 12.73 5.48 26.60
C LEU A 184 11.31 5.33 26.05
N LEU A 185 11.12 4.63 24.93
CA LEU A 185 9.81 4.42 24.32
C LEU A 185 8.91 3.58 25.22
N GLU A 186 9.44 2.51 25.83
CA GLU A 186 8.71 1.68 26.80
C GLU A 186 8.27 2.51 28.01
N SER A 187 9.13 3.41 28.51
CA SER A 187 8.79 4.31 29.63
C SER A 187 7.63 5.27 29.30
N LYS A 188 7.42 5.60 28.02
CA LYS A 188 6.37 6.53 27.57
C LYS A 188 5.07 5.85 27.18
N LEU A 189 5.03 4.50 27.19
CA LEU A 189 3.80 3.76 26.99
C LEU A 189 2.79 3.97 28.13
N PRO A 190 1.48 4.00 27.82
CA PRO A 190 0.40 3.91 28.81
C PRO A 190 0.61 2.72 29.75
N LYS A 191 0.33 2.90 31.05
CA LYS A 191 0.34 1.83 32.07
C LYS A 191 -0.41 0.60 31.61
N LYS A 192 -1.60 0.74 31.01
CA LYS A 192 -2.37 -0.41 30.51
C LYS A 192 -1.61 -1.20 29.47
N LEU A 193 -0.89 -0.53 28.56
CA LEU A 193 -0.08 -1.18 27.52
C LEU A 193 1.24 -1.77 28.04
N LYS A 194 1.80 -1.20 29.11
CA LYS A 194 2.96 -1.76 29.82
C LYS A 194 2.67 -3.08 30.53
N LEU A 195 1.43 -3.23 31.01
CA LEU A 195 1.00 -4.42 31.76
C LEU A 195 0.59 -5.59 30.85
N VAL A 196 0.47 -5.37 29.54
CA VAL A 196 0.13 -6.43 28.59
C VAL A 196 1.37 -7.28 28.27
N ASP A 197 1.14 -8.55 27.96
CA ASP A 197 2.17 -9.52 27.57
C ASP A 197 3.10 -8.97 26.46
N LYS A 198 4.40 -9.27 26.56
CA LYS A 198 5.44 -8.88 25.58
C LYS A 198 5.10 -9.33 24.15
N ASN A 199 4.39 -10.44 23.97
CA ASN A 199 3.91 -10.88 22.65
C ASN A 199 2.86 -9.94 22.08
N ILE A 200 1.97 -9.39 22.91
CA ILE A 200 0.97 -8.42 22.47
C ILE A 200 1.63 -7.09 22.14
N GLN A 201 2.63 -6.65 22.91
CA GLN A 201 3.43 -5.47 22.57
C GLN A 201 4.17 -5.63 21.23
N LYS A 202 4.72 -6.83 20.95
CA LYS A 202 5.30 -7.15 19.64
C LYS A 202 4.27 -7.15 18.51
N LYS A 203 3.04 -7.61 18.75
CA LYS A 203 1.97 -7.55 17.76
C LYS A 203 1.50 -6.11 17.51
N LEU A 204 1.36 -5.30 18.56
CA LEU A 204 1.09 -3.85 18.46
C LEU A 204 2.13 -3.18 17.56
N ALA A 205 3.39 -3.59 17.67
CA ALA A 205 4.47 -3.08 16.84
C ALA A 205 4.38 -3.42 15.33
N ARG A 206 3.51 -4.37 14.96
CA ARG A 206 3.28 -4.82 13.57
C ARG A 206 2.01 -4.26 12.95
N LEU A 207 1.15 -3.60 13.73
CA LEU A 207 -0.08 -2.98 13.23
C LEU A 207 0.20 -1.80 12.29
N SER A 208 -0.80 -1.39 11.51
CA SER A 208 -0.72 -0.16 10.72
C SER A 208 -0.45 1.07 11.62
N ASP A 209 0.16 2.12 11.08
CA ASP A 209 0.38 3.37 11.82
C ASP A 209 -0.94 3.91 12.38
N SER A 210 -2.01 3.88 11.58
CA SER A 210 -3.33 4.37 11.98
C SER A 210 -3.89 3.60 13.18
N ASP A 211 -3.86 2.27 13.13
CA ASP A 211 -4.41 1.43 14.20
C ASP A 211 -3.57 1.55 15.48
N ARG A 212 -2.25 1.59 15.35
CA ARG A 212 -1.35 1.75 16.48
C ARG A 212 -1.52 3.08 17.20
N ILE A 213 -1.60 4.17 16.44
CA ILE A 213 -1.86 5.52 16.99
C ILE A 213 -3.20 5.54 17.71
N LYS A 214 -4.26 4.93 17.12
CA LYS A 214 -5.58 4.85 17.75
C LYS A 214 -5.52 4.10 19.08
N ILE A 215 -4.89 2.92 19.12
CA ILE A 215 -4.78 2.11 20.34
C ILE A 215 -4.03 2.87 21.43
N ILE A 216 -2.87 3.46 21.12
CA ILE A 216 -2.07 4.22 22.10
C ILE A 216 -2.85 5.45 22.59
N THR A 217 -3.50 6.19 21.68
CA THR A 217 -4.32 7.36 22.03
C THR A 217 -5.48 6.99 22.94
N SER A 218 -6.22 5.92 22.62
CA SER A 218 -7.32 5.42 23.45
C SER A 218 -6.82 4.99 24.83
N ALA A 219 -5.68 4.31 24.90
CA ALA A 219 -5.07 3.90 26.15
C ALA A 219 -4.66 5.07 27.03
N ARG A 220 -4.10 6.14 26.46
CA ARG A 220 -3.78 7.38 27.19
C ARG A 220 -5.04 8.09 27.69
N LYS A 221 -6.08 8.22 26.85
CA LYS A 221 -7.35 8.85 27.25
C LYS A 221 -7.98 8.14 28.45
N ALA A 222 -7.95 6.80 28.46
CA ALA A 222 -8.47 6.00 29.57
C ALA A 222 -7.68 6.20 30.90
N GLU A 223 -6.42 6.64 30.84
CA GLU A 223 -5.60 6.93 32.03
C GLU A 223 -5.85 8.33 32.60
N GLY A 224 -6.35 9.27 31.78
CA GLY A 224 -6.71 10.63 32.19
C GLY A 224 -8.12 10.79 32.74
N LEU A 225 -8.97 9.76 32.62
CA LEU A 225 -10.34 9.77 33.15
C LEU A 225 -10.36 9.29 34.61
N PRO A 226 -11.04 10.00 35.54
CA PRO A 226 -11.22 9.51 36.89
C PRO A 226 -11.95 8.17 36.85
N HIS A 227 -11.49 7.21 37.66
CA HIS A 227 -12.14 5.91 37.87
C HIS A 227 -13.55 6.13 38.45
N SER A 228 -14.53 6.42 37.60
CA SER A 228 -15.92 6.27 37.96
C SER A 228 -16.21 4.77 38.03
N VAL A 229 -16.40 4.31 39.26
CA VAL A 229 -16.84 2.98 39.64
C VAL A 229 -18.02 2.57 38.75
N ARG A 230 -17.82 1.60 37.84
CA ARG A 230 -18.93 0.88 37.20
C ARG A 230 -19.62 0.05 38.28
N HIS A 231 -20.56 0.65 39.00
CA HIS A 231 -21.58 -0.13 39.69
C HIS A 231 -22.48 -0.74 38.62
N TYR A 232 -22.52 -2.06 38.59
CA TYR A 232 -23.56 -2.82 37.92
C TYR A 232 -24.91 -2.43 38.53
N ALA A 233 -25.69 -1.62 37.83
CA ALA A 233 -27.10 -1.43 38.12
C ALA A 233 -27.93 -2.23 37.10
N SER A 234 -28.26 -3.43 37.55
CA SER A 234 -29.43 -4.23 37.22
C SER A 234 -30.59 -3.45 36.56
N VAL A 235 -31.09 -4.04 35.49
CA VAL A 235 -32.34 -3.73 34.81
C VAL A 235 -33.52 -3.69 35.80
N ALA A 236 -34.23 -2.56 35.85
CA ALA A 236 -35.63 -2.45 36.26
C ALA A 236 -36.20 -1.08 35.83
N ASP A 237 -36.92 -1.10 34.71
CA ASP A 237 -38.24 -0.49 34.39
C ASP A 237 -38.73 0.87 34.96
N VAL A 238 -39.56 1.50 34.10
CA VAL A 238 -40.62 2.53 34.33
C VAL A 238 -40.33 4.03 34.08
N GLY A 239 -40.99 4.56 33.03
CA GLY A 239 -41.76 5.84 33.02
C GLY A 239 -40.98 7.13 32.67
N SER A 240 -41.19 7.77 31.52
CA SER A 240 -42.32 8.65 31.12
C SER A 240 -42.13 10.16 31.46
N HIS A 241 -42.24 10.96 30.39
CA HIS A 241 -42.62 12.38 30.29
C HIS A 241 -41.61 13.50 30.63
N GLY A 242 -41.55 14.50 29.73
CA GLY A 242 -41.26 15.88 30.09
C GLY A 242 -40.45 16.69 29.08
N SER A 243 -41.13 17.25 28.07
CA SER A 243 -40.64 18.30 27.17
C SER A 243 -40.11 19.53 27.91
N THR A 244 -39.13 20.24 27.34
CA THR A 244 -39.18 21.72 27.20
C THR A 244 -38.25 22.16 26.08
N GLN A 245 -38.83 22.80 25.05
CA GLN A 245 -38.15 23.61 24.05
C GLN A 245 -37.85 24.99 24.64
N VAL A 246 -36.65 25.53 24.38
CA VAL A 246 -36.44 26.97 24.25
C VAL A 246 -35.58 27.18 23.01
N LYS A 247 -36.18 27.80 21.99
CA LYS A 247 -35.49 28.53 20.92
C LYS A 247 -35.21 29.93 21.47
N ASP A 248 -34.02 30.47 21.20
CA ASP A 248 -33.94 31.80 20.60
C ASP A 248 -32.56 32.04 19.96
N GLU A 249 -32.65 32.71 18.82
CA GLU A 249 -31.67 32.93 17.77
C GLU A 249 -30.66 34.03 18.10
N PHE A 250 -29.40 33.84 17.70
CA PHE A 250 -28.53 34.94 17.26
C PHE A 250 -27.64 34.48 16.08
N GLN A 251 -27.98 35.01 14.90
CA GLN A 251 -27.18 35.16 13.67
C GLN A 251 -26.07 36.23 13.91
N ASP A 252 -24.89 36.31 13.31
CA ASP A 252 -24.25 35.71 12.12
C ASP A 252 -22.75 36.13 12.07
N LYS A 253 -21.95 35.46 11.22
CA LYS A 253 -20.65 35.86 10.61
C LYS A 253 -19.31 35.63 11.35
N ASN A 254 -18.68 34.49 11.08
CA ASN A 254 -17.48 34.40 10.23
C ASN A 254 -17.07 32.92 10.06
N LYS A 255 -17.06 32.46 8.80
CA LYS A 255 -16.66 31.11 8.38
C LYS A 255 -15.15 31.06 8.21
N GLU A 256 -14.48 30.32 9.09
CA GLU A 256 -13.26 29.59 8.77
C GLU A 256 -13.55 28.11 9.06
N ASP A 257 -13.40 27.27 8.03
CA ASP A 257 -13.61 25.82 8.09
C ASP A 257 -12.49 25.16 8.91
N ASP A 258 -12.57 25.27 10.23
CA ASP A 258 -11.88 24.38 11.16
C ASP A 258 -12.68 23.08 11.24
N THR A 259 -12.22 22.07 10.50
CA THR A 259 -12.73 20.70 10.64
C THR A 259 -12.19 20.11 11.94
N ILE A 260 -12.78 20.52 13.07
CA ILE A 260 -12.60 19.88 14.37
C ILE A 260 -13.19 18.47 14.26
N LEU A 261 -12.32 17.47 14.21
CA LEU A 261 -12.66 16.05 14.33
C LEU A 261 -13.27 15.81 15.73
N PHE A 262 -14.59 15.97 15.83
CA PHE A 262 -15.39 15.47 16.93
C PHE A 262 -15.34 13.94 16.92
N TYR A 263 -14.37 13.36 17.62
CA TYR A 263 -14.41 11.96 17.99
C TYR A 263 -15.46 11.80 19.07
N SER A 264 -16.55 11.10 18.72
CA SER A 264 -17.56 10.56 19.65
C SER A 264 -16.91 10.03 20.92
N ASP A 265 -17.45 10.47 22.06
CA ASP A 265 -16.97 10.32 23.43
C ASP A 265 -17.13 8.89 24.00
N GLN A 266 -16.91 7.87 23.16
CA GLN A 266 -16.89 6.49 23.59
C GLN A 266 -15.45 6.08 23.88
N VAL A 267 -15.12 5.97 25.17
CA VAL A 267 -13.92 5.27 25.65
C VAL A 267 -14.05 3.82 25.24
N MET A 268 -13.54 3.48 24.05
CA MET A 268 -13.47 2.09 23.61
C MET A 268 -12.56 1.30 24.56
N ASP A 269 -13.05 0.14 24.98
CA ASP A 269 -12.30 -0.74 25.86
C ASP A 269 -11.01 -1.19 25.14
N ILE A 270 -9.87 -1.01 25.80
CA ILE A 270 -8.57 -1.31 25.22
C ILE A 270 -8.44 -2.81 24.99
N ASP A 271 -9.06 -3.61 25.86
CA ASP A 271 -9.07 -5.07 25.72
C ASP A 271 -9.90 -5.48 24.48
N ILE A 272 -11.01 -4.77 24.19
CA ILE A 272 -11.80 -4.97 22.96
C ILE A 272 -11.03 -4.52 21.72
N LEU A 273 -10.32 -3.38 21.76
CA LEU A 273 -9.51 -2.92 20.63
C LEU A 273 -8.31 -3.83 20.37
N LEU A 274 -7.67 -4.32 21.42
CA LEU A 274 -6.60 -5.30 21.32
C LEU A 274 -7.16 -6.60 20.77
N ASP A 275 -8.29 -7.11 21.26
CA ASP A 275 -8.90 -8.34 20.74
C ASP A 275 -9.38 -8.19 19.29
N GLU A 276 -10.04 -7.09 18.92
CA GLU A 276 -10.51 -6.83 17.54
C GLU A 276 -9.35 -6.66 16.54
N LYS A 277 -8.25 -6.03 16.95
CA LYS A 277 -7.10 -5.75 16.06
C LYS A 277 -5.99 -6.80 16.11
N LEU A 278 -5.95 -7.63 17.14
CA LEU A 278 -4.98 -8.73 17.31
C LEU A 278 -5.57 -10.10 16.99
N GLN A 279 -6.89 -10.21 16.86
CA GLN A 279 -7.50 -11.29 16.09
C GLN A 279 -6.97 -11.21 14.66
N GLU A 280 -6.47 -12.33 14.15
CA GLU A 280 -6.16 -12.44 12.73
C GLU A 280 -7.47 -12.14 11.98
N PRO A 281 -7.49 -11.13 11.09
CA PRO A 281 -8.73 -10.64 10.52
C PRO A 281 -9.35 -11.75 9.66
N THR A 282 -10.43 -12.33 10.16
CA THR A 282 -11.31 -13.23 9.40
C THR A 282 -12.29 -12.45 8.53
N GLU A 283 -12.44 -11.13 8.70
CA GLU A 283 -13.24 -10.28 7.82
C GLU A 283 -12.37 -9.35 6.97
N HIS A 284 -12.46 -9.54 5.66
CA HIS A 284 -11.78 -8.73 4.66
C HIS A 284 -12.51 -7.40 4.47
N LYS A 285 -11.93 -6.29 4.94
CA LYS A 285 -12.44 -4.91 4.75
C LYS A 285 -12.20 -4.32 3.34
N ASP A 286 -11.80 -5.16 2.40
CA ASP A 286 -11.64 -4.77 1.00
C ASP A 286 -12.82 -5.28 0.18
N ASP A 287 -13.06 -4.66 -0.97
CA ASP A 287 -14.15 -5.05 -1.86
C ASP A 287 -13.97 -6.46 -2.46
N TRP A 288 -12.88 -7.18 -2.17
CA TRP A 288 -12.55 -8.49 -2.74
C TRP A 288 -13.07 -9.67 -1.93
N GLY A 289 -13.39 -9.48 -0.63
CA GLY A 289 -14.03 -10.49 0.21
C GLY A 289 -13.29 -11.83 0.28
N ASP A 290 -14.00 -12.90 0.64
CA ASP A 290 -13.44 -14.25 0.85
C ASP A 290 -13.01 -14.93 -0.45
N LYS A 291 -13.50 -14.44 -1.59
CA LYS A 291 -13.15 -14.90 -2.94
C LYS A 291 -11.67 -14.72 -3.29
N LEU A 292 -10.97 -13.84 -2.58
CA LEU A 292 -9.52 -13.75 -2.62
C LEU A 292 -8.99 -14.55 -1.41
N PRO A 293 -8.56 -15.82 -1.55
CA PRO A 293 -8.11 -16.65 -0.43
C PRO A 293 -6.68 -16.30 0.02
N LEU A 294 -6.32 -15.01 0.04
CA LEU A 294 -5.06 -14.51 0.58
C LEU A 294 -5.28 -13.89 1.95
N GLN A 295 -4.32 -14.08 2.84
CA GLN A 295 -4.30 -13.48 4.16
C GLN A 295 -3.03 -12.66 4.40
N GLY A 296 -3.11 -11.76 5.38
CA GLY A 296 -1.97 -10.96 5.86
C GLY A 296 -1.22 -10.21 4.77
N GLU A 297 0.11 -10.34 4.77
CA GLU A 297 1.01 -9.60 3.88
C GLU A 297 0.86 -10.01 2.41
N ASN A 298 0.50 -11.27 2.12
CA ASN A 298 0.29 -11.74 0.75
C ASN A 298 -0.95 -11.07 0.14
N ARG A 299 -2.04 -10.95 0.91
CA ARG A 299 -3.24 -10.22 0.49
C ARG A 299 -2.91 -8.76 0.22
N LYS A 300 -2.19 -8.11 1.13
CA LYS A 300 -1.79 -6.72 1.01
C LYS A 300 -0.93 -6.47 -0.24
N ARG A 301 0.06 -7.33 -0.52
CA ARG A 301 0.90 -7.24 -1.72
C ARG A 301 0.10 -7.40 -3.00
N PHE A 302 -0.79 -8.38 -3.03
CA PHE A 302 -1.66 -8.61 -4.18
C PHE A 302 -2.56 -7.40 -4.45
N LEU A 303 -3.20 -6.84 -3.40
CA LEU A 303 -4.03 -5.64 -3.52
C LEU A 303 -3.22 -4.41 -3.93
N MET A 304 -2.00 -4.22 -3.41
CA MET A 304 -1.11 -3.14 -3.85
C MET A 304 -0.73 -3.26 -5.32
N LEU A 305 -0.51 -4.48 -5.84
CA LEU A 305 -0.28 -4.71 -7.27
C LEU A 305 -1.52 -4.37 -8.10
N ILE A 306 -2.72 -4.69 -7.60
CA ILE A 306 -3.97 -4.34 -8.29
C ILE A 306 -4.18 -2.82 -8.35
N MET A 307 -3.74 -2.08 -7.33
CA MET A 307 -3.82 -0.62 -7.32
C MET A 307 -2.94 0.04 -8.39
N GLU A 308 -2.00 -0.68 -9.01
CA GLU A 308 -1.22 -0.19 -10.16
C GLU A 308 -2.09 -0.07 -11.44
N PHE A 309 -3.26 -0.72 -11.48
CA PHE A 309 -4.22 -0.63 -12.59
C PHE A 309 -5.25 0.48 -12.36
N GLY A 310 -5.81 1.05 -13.43
CA GLY A 310 -6.92 2.02 -13.32
C GLY A 310 -8.20 1.37 -12.77
N HIS A 311 -9.10 2.15 -12.16
CA HIS A 311 -10.34 1.63 -11.54
C HIS A 311 -11.19 0.73 -12.46
N ALA A 312 -11.25 1.03 -13.77
CA ALA A 312 -11.96 0.20 -14.73
C ALA A 312 -11.36 -1.20 -14.87
N ASP A 313 -10.03 -1.30 -14.85
CA ASP A 313 -9.29 -2.57 -14.93
C ASP A 313 -9.36 -3.36 -13.64
N GLN A 314 -9.30 -2.68 -12.50
CA GLN A 314 -9.52 -3.29 -11.19
C GLN A 314 -10.90 -3.94 -11.11
N LYS A 315 -11.94 -3.24 -11.59
CA LYS A 315 -13.32 -3.78 -11.64
C LYS A 315 -13.43 -5.00 -12.54
N VAL A 316 -12.79 -4.98 -13.70
CA VAL A 316 -12.77 -6.11 -14.65
C VAL A 316 -12.06 -7.33 -14.05
N LEU A 317 -10.92 -7.13 -13.38
CA LEU A 317 -10.21 -8.21 -12.70
C LEU A 317 -11.05 -8.79 -11.56
N LYS A 318 -11.71 -7.92 -10.79
CA LYS A 318 -12.63 -8.36 -9.74
C LYS A 318 -13.77 -9.19 -10.32
N GLU A 319 -14.43 -8.72 -11.38
CA GLU A 319 -15.50 -9.46 -12.06
C GLU A 319 -15.02 -10.82 -12.60
N LEU A 320 -13.77 -10.93 -13.06
CA LEU A 320 -13.16 -12.20 -13.45
C LEU A 320 -13.03 -13.12 -12.23
N PHE A 321 -12.50 -12.64 -11.10
CA PHE A 321 -12.36 -13.43 -9.87
C PHE A 321 -13.72 -13.84 -9.29
N ASP A 322 -14.72 -12.96 -9.33
CA ASP A 322 -16.07 -13.25 -8.86
C ASP A 322 -16.70 -14.41 -9.66
N LYS A 323 -16.43 -14.48 -10.97
CA LYS A 323 -16.98 -15.51 -11.87
C LYS A 323 -16.11 -16.77 -12.04
N ALA A 324 -14.81 -16.69 -11.74
CA ALA A 324 -13.91 -17.84 -11.78
C ALA A 324 -14.24 -18.83 -10.66
N GLU A 325 -13.93 -20.11 -10.88
CA GLU A 325 -14.07 -21.13 -9.83
C GLU A 325 -13.06 -20.87 -8.70
N GLU A 326 -13.48 -21.11 -7.46
CA GLU A 326 -12.66 -20.85 -6.28
C GLU A 326 -11.33 -21.63 -6.31
N GLU A 327 -11.37 -22.89 -6.74
CA GLU A 327 -10.19 -23.73 -6.93
C GLU A 327 -9.21 -23.13 -7.95
N SER A 328 -9.70 -22.53 -9.03
CA SER A 328 -8.88 -21.86 -10.04
C SER A 328 -8.19 -20.62 -9.49
N ILE A 329 -8.90 -19.83 -8.67
CA ILE A 329 -8.33 -18.67 -7.99
C ILE A 329 -7.24 -19.13 -7.02
N TYR A 330 -7.52 -20.17 -6.22
CA TYR A 330 -6.55 -20.72 -5.28
C TYR A 330 -5.29 -21.22 -5.99
N ASN A 331 -5.45 -22.00 -7.06
CA ASN A 331 -4.35 -22.54 -7.85
C ASN A 331 -3.50 -21.42 -8.46
N PHE A 332 -4.14 -20.42 -9.09
CA PHE A 332 -3.45 -19.25 -9.62
C PHE A 332 -2.62 -18.54 -8.55
N LEU A 333 -3.22 -18.25 -7.39
CA LEU A 333 -2.55 -17.51 -6.31
C LEU A 333 -1.44 -18.32 -5.63
N SER A 334 -1.55 -19.65 -5.59
CA SER A 334 -0.55 -20.53 -4.99
C SER A 334 0.81 -20.47 -5.70
N VAL A 335 0.82 -20.19 -7.01
CA VAL A 335 2.02 -20.10 -7.84
C VAL A 335 2.39 -18.66 -8.19
N TYR A 336 1.51 -17.69 -7.91
CA TYR A 336 1.66 -16.29 -8.30
C TYR A 336 2.91 -15.64 -7.68
N GLU A 337 3.19 -15.92 -6.41
CA GLU A 337 4.33 -15.34 -5.68
C GLU A 337 5.65 -16.09 -5.91
N THR A 338 5.60 -17.37 -6.30
CA THR A 338 6.80 -18.22 -6.43
C THR A 338 7.24 -18.45 -7.87
N GLY A 339 6.29 -18.45 -8.82
CA GLY A 339 6.54 -18.73 -10.23
C GLY A 339 6.90 -17.50 -11.07
N PHE A 340 6.70 -16.30 -10.54
CA PHE A 340 6.81 -15.04 -11.28
C PHE A 340 7.47 -13.94 -10.44
N ASN A 341 8.29 -13.11 -11.10
CA ASN A 341 8.80 -11.88 -10.50
C ASN A 341 7.74 -10.75 -10.53
N LYS A 342 8.00 -9.61 -9.88
CA LYS A 342 7.02 -8.50 -9.77
C LYS A 342 6.51 -8.03 -11.15
N SER A 343 7.41 -7.83 -12.12
CA SER A 343 7.04 -7.36 -13.46
C SER A 343 6.15 -8.36 -14.19
N GLU A 344 6.52 -9.64 -14.14
CA GLU A 344 5.77 -10.73 -14.75
C GLU A 344 4.37 -10.90 -14.13
N ARG A 345 4.25 -10.70 -12.82
CA ARG A 345 2.97 -10.72 -12.10
C ARG A 345 2.02 -9.63 -12.59
N VAL A 346 2.52 -8.40 -12.72
CA VAL A 346 1.74 -7.28 -13.24
C VAL A 346 1.34 -7.55 -14.69
N GLU A 347 2.26 -7.99 -15.53
CA GLU A 347 1.97 -8.30 -16.93
C GLU A 347 0.99 -9.48 -17.09
N LEU A 348 1.05 -10.47 -16.19
CA LEU A 348 0.11 -11.59 -16.14
C LEU A 348 -1.30 -11.13 -15.76
N LEU A 349 -1.46 -10.28 -14.74
CA LEU A 349 -2.75 -9.68 -14.41
C LEU A 349 -3.29 -8.82 -15.56
N ALA A 350 -2.43 -8.00 -16.18
CA ALA A 350 -2.80 -7.20 -17.35
C ALA A 350 -3.30 -8.08 -18.51
N THR A 351 -2.65 -9.22 -18.72
CA THR A 351 -3.03 -10.21 -19.74
C THR A 351 -4.42 -10.79 -19.46
N LEU A 352 -4.69 -11.18 -18.21
CA LEU A 352 -6.00 -11.71 -17.81
C LEU A 352 -7.10 -10.66 -17.98
N ILE A 353 -6.84 -9.41 -17.58
CA ILE A 353 -7.77 -8.28 -17.76
C ILE A 353 -8.07 -8.06 -19.24
N TYR A 354 -7.03 -7.99 -20.08
CA TYR A 354 -7.17 -7.78 -21.52
C TYR A 354 -8.00 -8.88 -22.18
N LEU A 355 -7.69 -10.15 -21.88
CA LEU A 355 -8.42 -11.30 -22.41
C LEU A 355 -9.87 -11.29 -21.93
N TYR A 356 -10.13 -11.02 -20.65
CA TYR A 356 -11.47 -11.02 -20.10
C TYR A 356 -12.33 -9.90 -20.68
N LYS A 357 -11.79 -8.70 -20.93
CA LYS A 357 -12.50 -7.62 -21.63
C LYS A 357 -12.92 -8.02 -23.05
N GLY A 358 -12.02 -8.67 -23.80
CA GLY A 358 -12.28 -9.03 -25.19
C GLY A 358 -13.16 -10.28 -25.33
N TRP A 359 -12.93 -11.29 -24.49
CA TRP A 359 -13.55 -12.61 -24.57
C TRP A 359 -13.81 -13.18 -23.17
N PRO A 360 -14.84 -12.70 -22.46
CA PRO A 360 -15.13 -13.13 -21.08
C PRO A 360 -15.29 -14.64 -20.96
N SER A 361 -16.11 -15.25 -21.81
CA SER A 361 -16.40 -16.70 -21.77
C SER A 361 -15.18 -17.57 -22.05
N LEU A 362 -14.34 -17.14 -23.00
CA LEU A 362 -13.10 -17.85 -23.34
C LEU A 362 -12.08 -17.74 -22.22
N THR A 363 -11.99 -16.57 -21.56
CA THR A 363 -11.07 -16.33 -20.45
C THR A 363 -11.51 -17.10 -19.21
N LEU A 364 -12.80 -17.14 -18.89
CA LEU A 364 -13.33 -18.00 -17.82
C LEU A 364 -13.06 -19.47 -18.09
N LYS A 365 -13.22 -19.91 -19.35
CA LYS A 365 -12.88 -21.28 -19.76
C LYS A 365 -11.40 -21.59 -19.59
N LEU A 366 -10.52 -20.64 -19.94
CA LEU A 366 -9.07 -20.73 -19.72
C LEU A 366 -8.72 -20.83 -18.23
N CYS A 367 -9.36 -20.04 -17.37
CA CYS A 367 -9.11 -20.03 -15.93
C CYS A 367 -9.64 -21.30 -15.23
N ASN A 368 -10.86 -21.72 -15.56
CA ASN A 368 -11.54 -22.81 -14.84
C ASN A 368 -11.12 -24.19 -15.34
N ASN A 369 -10.96 -24.37 -16.65
CA ASN A 369 -10.63 -25.66 -17.21
C ASN A 369 -9.78 -25.53 -18.49
N PRO A 370 -8.46 -25.24 -18.35
CA PRO A 370 -7.57 -25.07 -19.50
C PRO A 370 -7.48 -26.34 -20.38
N THR A 371 -7.73 -27.53 -19.81
CA THR A 371 -7.75 -28.79 -20.57
C THR A 371 -8.94 -28.92 -21.51
N ALA A 372 -10.05 -28.22 -21.21
CA ALA A 372 -11.26 -28.19 -22.04
C ALA A 372 -11.17 -27.19 -23.21
N LEU A 373 -10.08 -26.42 -23.33
CA LEU A 373 -9.88 -25.52 -24.46
C LEU A 373 -9.71 -26.33 -25.76
N SER A 374 -10.61 -26.08 -26.71
CA SER A 374 -10.50 -26.64 -28.04
C SER A 374 -9.29 -26.07 -28.78
N MET A 375 -8.88 -26.70 -29.88
CA MET A 375 -7.82 -26.15 -30.72
C MET A 375 -8.17 -24.75 -31.26
N GLY A 376 -9.46 -24.51 -31.55
CA GLY A 376 -9.97 -23.20 -31.94
C GLY A 376 -9.81 -22.16 -30.83
N ASP A 377 -10.18 -22.50 -29.60
CA ASP A 377 -10.02 -21.63 -28.42
C ASP A 377 -8.54 -21.22 -28.23
N LYS A 378 -7.62 -22.19 -28.31
CA LYS A 378 -6.18 -21.96 -28.17
C LYS A 378 -5.64 -21.06 -29.29
N PHE A 379 -6.09 -21.28 -30.53
CA PHE A 379 -5.71 -20.44 -31.66
C PHE A 379 -6.25 -19.01 -31.52
N THR A 380 -7.47 -18.85 -31.00
CA THR A 380 -8.05 -17.54 -30.71
C THR A 380 -7.25 -16.80 -29.63
N ILE A 381 -6.88 -17.46 -28.53
CA ILE A 381 -6.02 -16.86 -27.49
C ILE A 381 -4.69 -16.45 -28.12
N PHE A 382 -4.02 -17.37 -28.83
CA PHE A 382 -2.73 -17.11 -29.49
C PHE A 382 -2.77 -15.88 -30.41
N LYS A 383 -3.80 -15.77 -31.27
CA LYS A 383 -3.95 -14.66 -32.22
C LYS A 383 -4.16 -13.31 -31.52
N LYS A 384 -4.62 -13.32 -30.27
CA LYS A 384 -5.01 -12.11 -29.53
C LYS A 384 -3.99 -11.70 -28.47
N THR A 385 -3.10 -12.60 -28.07
CA THR A 385 -2.01 -12.33 -27.14
C THR A 385 -0.73 -11.90 -27.88
N THR A 386 0.06 -11.03 -27.28
CA THR A 386 1.43 -10.76 -27.75
C THR A 386 2.37 -11.91 -27.37
N LYS A 387 3.59 -11.93 -27.95
CA LYS A 387 4.60 -12.97 -27.65
C LYS A 387 4.90 -13.08 -26.15
N ASN A 388 5.00 -11.95 -25.45
CA ASN A 388 5.31 -11.94 -24.01
C ASN A 388 4.13 -12.48 -23.18
N GLN A 389 2.91 -12.06 -23.50
CA GLN A 389 1.69 -12.54 -22.84
C GLN A 389 1.52 -14.05 -23.02
N LEU A 390 1.78 -14.56 -24.23
CA LEU A 390 1.72 -15.99 -24.51
C LEU A 390 2.78 -16.76 -23.71
N ASN A 391 3.99 -16.23 -23.59
CA ASN A 391 5.04 -16.85 -22.77
C ASN A 391 4.63 -16.93 -21.31
N LEU A 392 4.05 -15.86 -20.75
CA LEU A 392 3.58 -15.84 -19.36
C LEU A 392 2.45 -16.84 -19.11
N LEU A 393 1.48 -16.94 -20.04
CA LEU A 393 0.42 -17.94 -19.94
C LEU A 393 0.96 -19.37 -20.05
N THR A 394 1.96 -19.59 -20.90
CA THR A 394 2.62 -20.90 -21.04
C THR A 394 3.42 -21.24 -19.78
N GLN A 395 4.10 -20.26 -19.18
CA GLN A 395 4.81 -20.44 -17.91
C GLN A 395 3.85 -20.72 -16.77
N LEU A 396 2.70 -20.04 -16.72
CA LEU A 396 1.65 -20.31 -15.74
C LEU A 396 1.14 -21.75 -15.84
N ASP A 397 0.81 -22.19 -17.05
CA ASP A 397 0.36 -23.58 -17.32
C ASP A 397 1.43 -24.60 -16.90
N ALA A 398 2.70 -24.32 -17.19
CA ALA A 398 3.81 -25.19 -16.81
C ALA A 398 3.96 -25.31 -15.29
N VAL A 399 3.87 -24.19 -14.55
CA VAL A 399 4.02 -24.18 -13.08
C VAL A 399 2.81 -24.81 -12.39
N LEU A 400 1.60 -24.65 -12.94
CA LEU A 400 0.37 -25.29 -12.45
C LEU A 400 0.31 -26.80 -12.73
N SER A 401 1.10 -27.30 -13.68
CA SER A 401 1.12 -28.72 -14.09
C SER A 401 2.08 -29.62 -13.30
N VAL A 402 2.83 -29.05 -12.34
CA VAL A 402 3.83 -29.76 -11.50
C VAL A 402 3.16 -30.36 -10.28
#